data_AF-A0A7Y5R0D1-F1
#
_entry.id   AF-A0A7Y5R0D1-F1
#
_cell.length_a   1.000
_cell.length_b   1.000
_cell.length_c   1.000
_cell.angle_alpha   90.00
_cell.angle_beta   90.00
_cell.angle_gamma   90.00
#
_symmetry.space_group_name_H-M   'P 1'
#
loop_
_entity.id
_entity.type
_entity.pdbx_description
1 polymer ?
#
loop_
_entity_poly.entity_id
_entity_poly.type
_entity_poly.pdbx_seq_one_letter_code
_entity_poly.pdbx_strand_id
1 'polypeptide(L)'
;TAERHDPLFHVSPRCCWWSGNSWPYATTQTLVAMANLLNHYTQDVVTKRDWMELLRIYTRTQRKNGRPYIAEAANPDDGSWEGHDTFQHSEHYFHSGYVDLVVTGLVGLRPRADDSLEVNPLASDDMAYFALDGVEYHRYQITVFWDRDGTRYGRGKGLTELANGRVIATTPRLERVVAWLKPLRSLELEAVPPAANFAVNNGAGPFPWVTASYSAPTTPTFALVDGNYRYDENPPNRWTDSGSVHARESLVLDFGAPHPIDELKLYFLDDGPGRAVRAPAGYVIELWENGHWTPAPEKRRIPERAEGHRPSSVSFSRHIETSRVRLTFTHQRGAYVGLTEIEAWGRPDSRFDLAPVTAPSPDLAYNPTDSGYPRVTASFTGRDDSAREATDMRIAFSRYSRNRWTAYGTPDASDWLAVDFGVARMVRSLELYLWGDDRGVKAPKRYTVQYWDGTAWRDARVLSRLPATPATSAVNTVRISPVRTTKVRVLFEHDRPAATGVTELMVFGDR
;
A
#
# COMPACT_ATOMS: atom_id res chain seq x y z
N THR A 1 -21.78 7.05 -19.06
CA THR A 1 -22.28 5.98 -19.95
C THR A 1 -23.24 6.56 -20.94
N ALA A 2 -23.36 5.96 -22.12
CA ALA A 2 -24.35 6.35 -23.11
C ALA A 2 -25.76 5.94 -22.65
N GLU A 3 -26.78 6.69 -23.06
CA GLU A 3 -28.18 6.30 -22.87
C GLU A 3 -28.50 5.07 -23.74
N ARG A 4 -29.45 4.21 -23.33
CA ARG A 4 -29.68 2.89 -23.97
C ARG A 4 -30.10 2.97 -25.45
N HIS A 5 -30.71 4.06 -25.90
CA HIS A 5 -31.10 4.29 -27.29
C HIS A 5 -30.06 5.07 -28.09
N ASP A 6 -28.94 5.47 -27.47
CA ASP A 6 -27.84 6.11 -28.18
C ASP A 6 -27.16 5.10 -29.14
N PRO A 7 -26.84 5.49 -30.39
CA PRO A 7 -26.15 4.61 -31.34
C PRO A 7 -24.79 4.08 -30.86
N LEU A 8 -24.15 4.74 -29.89
CA LEU A 8 -22.90 4.33 -29.27
C LEU A 8 -23.09 3.48 -28.01
N PHE A 9 -24.35 3.18 -27.63
CA PHE A 9 -24.65 2.26 -26.54
C PHE A 9 -24.18 0.85 -26.89
N HIS A 10 -23.23 0.35 -26.10
CA HIS A 10 -22.62 -0.96 -26.31
C HIS A 10 -22.23 -1.60 -24.98
N VAL A 11 -22.88 -2.73 -24.66
CA VAL A 11 -22.44 -3.61 -23.57
C VAL A 11 -21.29 -4.46 -24.09
N SER A 12 -20.06 -4.09 -23.73
CA SER A 12 -18.87 -4.79 -24.19
C SER A 12 -18.61 -6.04 -23.34
N PRO A 13 -18.28 -7.19 -23.96
CA PRO A 13 -17.83 -8.39 -23.26
C PRO A 13 -16.36 -8.30 -22.81
N ARG A 14 -15.69 -7.16 -23.04
CA ARG A 14 -14.29 -6.92 -22.65
C ARG A 14 -14.12 -5.53 -22.08
N CYS A 15 -13.30 -5.41 -21.04
CA CYS A 15 -12.89 -4.12 -20.52
C CYS A 15 -12.16 -3.26 -21.59
N CYS A 16 -12.24 -1.93 -21.60
CA CYS A 16 -12.90 -1.05 -20.61
C CYS A 16 -13.79 -0.03 -21.33
N TRP A 17 -14.94 -0.48 -21.81
CA TRP A 17 -15.89 0.36 -22.54
C TRP A 17 -16.88 1.04 -21.58
N TRP A 18 -16.89 2.37 -21.59
CA TRP A 18 -17.72 3.19 -20.71
C TRP A 18 -19.10 3.54 -21.29
N SER A 19 -19.47 2.95 -22.43
CA SER A 19 -20.67 3.28 -23.20
C SER A 19 -21.78 2.22 -23.13
N GLY A 20 -21.85 1.39 -22.08
CA GLY A 20 -23.01 0.51 -21.89
C GLY A 20 -22.94 -0.40 -20.67
N ASN A 21 -21.75 -0.88 -20.30
CA ASN A 21 -21.57 -1.62 -19.05
C ASN A 21 -21.95 -0.76 -17.82
N SER A 22 -22.39 -1.39 -16.72
CA SER A 22 -22.69 -0.75 -15.44
C SER A 22 -21.44 -0.69 -14.57
N TRP A 23 -20.96 0.51 -14.28
CA TRP A 23 -19.71 0.73 -13.54
C TRP A 23 -20.02 1.10 -12.09
N PRO A 24 -19.54 0.36 -11.06
CA PRO A 24 -19.72 0.71 -9.65
C PRO A 24 -19.36 2.17 -9.32
N TYR A 25 -18.27 2.68 -9.91
CA TYR A 25 -17.86 4.08 -9.76
C TYR A 25 -18.92 5.07 -10.28
N ALA A 26 -19.38 4.90 -11.52
CA ALA A 26 -20.37 5.80 -12.13
C ALA A 26 -21.74 5.70 -11.44
N THR A 27 -22.17 4.50 -11.06
CA THR A 27 -23.39 4.25 -10.29
C THR A 27 -23.33 4.97 -8.94
N THR A 28 -22.17 4.94 -8.28
CA THR A 28 -21.94 5.68 -7.03
C THR A 28 -22.08 7.19 -7.24
N GLN A 29 -21.40 7.75 -8.24
CA GLN A 29 -21.51 9.19 -8.55
C GLN A 29 -22.96 9.62 -8.83
N THR A 30 -23.71 8.77 -9.54
CA THR A 30 -25.12 9.01 -9.86
C THR A 30 -25.98 9.04 -8.60
N LEU A 31 -25.82 8.05 -7.71
CA LEU A 31 -26.53 7.99 -6.44
C LEU A 31 -26.15 9.13 -5.49
N VAL A 32 -24.89 9.59 -5.49
CA VAL A 32 -24.47 10.78 -4.73
C VAL A 32 -25.13 12.05 -5.29
N ALA A 33 -25.14 12.24 -6.61
CA ALA A 33 -25.77 13.39 -7.24
C ALA A 33 -27.28 13.43 -6.96
N MET A 34 -27.95 12.28 -7.09
CA MET A 34 -29.38 12.12 -6.79
C MET A 34 -29.68 12.37 -5.31
N ALA A 35 -28.84 11.89 -4.39
CA ALA A 35 -28.99 12.19 -2.96
C ALA A 35 -28.87 13.70 -2.69
N ASN A 36 -27.92 14.39 -3.34
CA ASN A 36 -27.78 15.84 -3.21
C ASN A 36 -28.97 16.59 -3.80
N LEU A 37 -29.52 16.13 -4.93
CA LEU A 37 -30.74 16.69 -5.52
C LEU A 37 -31.91 16.60 -4.54
N LEU A 38 -32.13 15.43 -3.94
CA LEU A 38 -33.20 15.17 -2.96
C LEU A 38 -33.03 15.94 -1.64
N ASN A 39 -31.80 16.31 -1.28
CA ASN A 39 -31.50 16.99 -0.02
C ASN A 39 -31.50 18.53 -0.14
N HIS A 40 -31.07 19.06 -1.28
CA HIS A 40 -30.73 20.48 -1.40
C HIS A 40 -31.60 21.27 -2.38
N TYR A 41 -32.41 20.58 -3.18
CA TYR A 41 -33.21 21.20 -4.24
C TYR A 41 -34.68 20.80 -4.13
N THR A 42 -35.56 21.74 -4.46
CA THR A 42 -36.98 21.43 -4.66
C THR A 42 -37.19 20.93 -6.08
N GLN A 43 -37.73 19.72 -6.22
CA GLN A 43 -38.02 19.07 -7.50
C GLN A 43 -39.03 17.93 -7.33
N ASP A 44 -39.58 17.44 -8.43
CA ASP A 44 -40.61 16.37 -8.51
C ASP A 44 -40.27 15.26 -9.53
N VAL A 45 -39.05 15.25 -10.06
CA VAL A 45 -38.59 14.32 -11.12
C VAL A 45 -38.17 12.97 -10.55
N VAL A 46 -37.54 12.96 -9.37
CA VAL A 46 -37.08 11.74 -8.68
C VAL A 46 -37.47 11.75 -7.21
N THR A 47 -37.58 10.58 -6.60
CA THR A 47 -38.02 10.39 -5.21
C THR A 47 -37.01 9.61 -4.38
N LYS A 48 -37.20 9.60 -3.04
CA LYS A 48 -36.44 8.70 -2.14
C LYS A 48 -36.60 7.23 -2.54
N ARG A 49 -37.76 6.85 -3.08
CA ARG A 49 -38.05 5.50 -3.56
C ARG A 49 -37.14 5.13 -4.74
N ASP A 50 -37.01 6.03 -5.72
CA ASP A 50 -36.17 5.80 -6.90
C ASP A 50 -34.69 5.66 -6.49
N TRP A 51 -34.23 6.49 -5.55
CA TRP A 51 -32.88 6.39 -4.99
C TRP A 51 -32.64 5.05 -4.30
N MET A 52 -33.59 4.62 -3.46
CA MET A 52 -33.52 3.33 -2.75
C MET A 52 -33.61 2.13 -3.69
N GLU A 53 -34.36 2.23 -4.78
CA GLU A 53 -34.42 1.20 -5.81
C GLU A 53 -33.07 1.02 -6.50
N LEU A 54 -32.45 2.12 -6.96
CA LEU A 54 -31.12 2.10 -7.56
C LEU A 54 -30.05 1.61 -6.59
N LEU A 55 -30.09 2.03 -5.32
CA LEU A 55 -29.17 1.51 -4.29
C LEU A 55 -29.35 0.00 -4.12
N ARG A 56 -30.59 -0.50 -4.04
CA ARG A 56 -30.86 -1.94 -3.90
C ARG A 56 -30.36 -2.74 -5.11
N ILE A 57 -30.53 -2.22 -6.33
CA ILE A 57 -29.97 -2.83 -7.55
C ILE A 57 -28.45 -2.89 -7.42
N TYR A 58 -27.81 -1.77 -7.13
CA TYR A 58 -26.36 -1.69 -7.00
C TYR A 58 -25.81 -2.64 -5.92
N THR A 59 -26.44 -2.69 -4.74
CA THR A 59 -26.08 -3.64 -3.66
C THR A 59 -26.21 -5.10 -4.12
N ARG A 60 -27.25 -5.44 -4.90
CA ARG A 60 -27.45 -6.81 -5.40
C ARG A 60 -26.44 -7.19 -6.47
N THR A 61 -26.04 -6.24 -7.32
CA THR A 61 -25.01 -6.45 -8.34
C THR A 61 -23.67 -6.86 -7.74
N GLN A 62 -23.34 -6.41 -6.52
CA GLN A 62 -22.09 -6.75 -5.80
C GLN A 62 -22.04 -8.20 -5.29
N ARG A 63 -22.39 -9.16 -6.16
CA ARG A 63 -22.35 -10.60 -5.91
C ARG A 63 -21.91 -11.36 -7.17
N LYS A 64 -21.25 -12.50 -6.96
CA LYS A 64 -20.96 -13.51 -7.99
C LYS A 64 -21.22 -14.88 -7.39
N ASN A 65 -22.03 -15.70 -8.06
CA ASN A 65 -22.43 -17.03 -7.56
C ASN A 65 -23.01 -16.99 -6.13
N GLY A 66 -23.81 -15.96 -5.83
CA GLY A 66 -24.44 -15.77 -4.51
C GLY A 66 -23.50 -15.28 -3.39
N ARG A 67 -22.20 -15.11 -3.65
CA ARG A 67 -21.21 -14.62 -2.69
C ARG A 67 -20.90 -13.14 -2.95
N PRO A 68 -20.54 -12.36 -1.91
CA PRO A 68 -20.05 -10.99 -2.10
C PRO A 68 -18.91 -10.95 -3.13
N TYR A 69 -19.04 -10.09 -4.12
CA TYR A 69 -18.05 -9.94 -5.19
C TYR A 69 -18.21 -8.58 -5.86
N ILE A 70 -17.12 -7.94 -6.24
CA ILE A 70 -17.16 -6.70 -7.01
C ILE A 70 -16.00 -6.67 -7.98
N ALA A 71 -16.28 -6.21 -9.20
CA ALA A 71 -15.25 -5.95 -10.20
C ALA A 71 -15.47 -4.60 -10.90
N GLU A 72 -14.69 -4.30 -11.94
CA GLU A 72 -14.68 -2.98 -12.59
C GLU A 72 -16.01 -2.57 -13.21
N ALA A 73 -16.71 -3.52 -13.86
CA ALA A 73 -18.01 -3.27 -14.45
C ALA A 73 -18.83 -4.56 -14.58
N ALA A 74 -20.16 -4.44 -14.48
CA ALA A 74 -21.08 -5.53 -14.73
C ALA A 74 -21.83 -5.31 -16.04
N ASN A 75 -22.25 -6.39 -16.68
CA ASN A 75 -23.30 -6.31 -17.68
C ASN A 75 -24.60 -5.83 -17.01
N PRO A 76 -25.23 -4.73 -17.48
CA PRO A 76 -26.40 -4.15 -16.83
C PRO A 76 -27.67 -5.03 -16.96
N ASP A 77 -27.71 -5.95 -17.92
CA ASP A 77 -28.91 -6.74 -18.22
C ASP A 77 -28.98 -8.05 -17.40
N ASP A 78 -27.84 -8.70 -17.16
CA ASP A 78 -27.77 -9.97 -16.43
C ASP A 78 -26.96 -9.92 -15.11
N GLY A 79 -26.25 -8.81 -14.85
CA GLY A 79 -25.40 -8.63 -13.67
C GLY A 79 -24.09 -9.40 -13.71
N SER A 80 -23.73 -10.04 -14.82
CA SER A 80 -22.47 -10.77 -15.00
C SER A 80 -21.27 -9.82 -14.92
N TRP A 81 -20.21 -10.27 -14.28
CA TRP A 81 -18.91 -9.57 -14.23
C TRP A 81 -17.95 -10.01 -15.34
N GLU A 82 -18.36 -10.96 -16.18
CA GLU A 82 -17.53 -11.58 -17.22
C GLU A 82 -16.89 -10.53 -18.13
N GLY A 83 -15.57 -10.67 -18.32
CA GLY A 83 -14.78 -9.79 -19.18
C GLY A 83 -14.30 -8.49 -18.51
N HIS A 84 -14.73 -8.26 -17.27
CA HIS A 84 -14.36 -7.10 -16.43
C HIS A 84 -13.91 -7.54 -15.03
N ASP A 85 -13.64 -8.83 -14.83
CA ASP A 85 -13.27 -9.46 -13.56
C ASP A 85 -11.97 -10.28 -13.67
N THR A 86 -11.00 -9.75 -14.40
CA THR A 86 -9.70 -10.39 -14.63
C THR A 86 -8.92 -10.52 -13.33
N PHE A 87 -8.39 -11.73 -13.10
CA PHE A 87 -7.58 -12.08 -11.93
C PHE A 87 -6.40 -11.11 -11.75
N GLN A 88 -6.21 -10.59 -10.54
CA GLN A 88 -5.21 -9.58 -10.18
C GLN A 88 -5.26 -8.25 -10.95
N HIS A 89 -6.37 -7.95 -11.61
CA HIS A 89 -6.55 -6.69 -12.31
C HIS A 89 -7.76 -5.94 -11.79
N SER A 90 -8.93 -6.54 -11.95
CA SER A 90 -10.20 -5.84 -11.82
C SER A 90 -11.15 -6.45 -10.81
N GLU A 91 -10.78 -7.59 -10.20
CA GLU A 91 -11.47 -8.13 -9.02
C GLU A 91 -11.13 -7.34 -7.75
N HIS A 92 -12.03 -7.35 -6.76
CA HIS A 92 -11.92 -6.56 -5.53
C HIS A 92 -11.93 -5.03 -5.75
N TYR A 93 -12.60 -4.57 -6.82
CA TYR A 93 -12.77 -3.17 -7.18
C TYR A 93 -13.74 -2.41 -6.25
N PHE A 94 -13.57 -2.56 -4.93
CA PHE A 94 -14.42 -1.90 -3.94
C PHE A 94 -14.10 -0.42 -3.86
N HIS A 95 -14.84 0.38 -4.61
CA HIS A 95 -14.76 1.84 -4.52
C HIS A 95 -15.44 2.28 -3.21
N SER A 96 -14.69 2.94 -2.32
CA SER A 96 -15.15 3.38 -0.98
C SER A 96 -16.49 4.13 -1.00
N GLY A 97 -16.81 4.79 -2.11
CA GLY A 97 -18.05 5.52 -2.27
C GLY A 97 -19.35 4.70 -2.14
N TYR A 98 -19.34 3.36 -2.24
CA TYR A 98 -20.54 2.58 -1.86
C TYR A 98 -20.88 2.76 -0.37
N VAL A 99 -19.86 2.82 0.51
CA VAL A 99 -20.05 3.05 1.95
C VAL A 99 -20.61 4.45 2.18
N ASP A 100 -20.16 5.45 1.41
CA ASP A 100 -20.67 6.82 1.51
C ASP A 100 -22.18 6.89 1.22
N LEU A 101 -22.69 6.08 0.28
CA LEU A 101 -24.13 6.00 0.01
C LEU A 101 -24.91 5.45 1.22
N VAL A 102 -24.32 4.52 1.98
CA VAL A 102 -24.93 4.01 3.21
C VAL A 102 -24.92 5.07 4.30
N VAL A 103 -23.77 5.70 4.54
CA VAL A 103 -23.57 6.69 5.62
C VAL A 103 -24.33 7.98 5.37
N THR A 104 -24.16 8.58 4.19
CA THR A 104 -24.67 9.93 3.87
C THR A 104 -25.99 9.93 3.11
N GLY A 105 -26.39 8.77 2.55
CA GLY A 105 -27.65 8.57 1.83
C GLY A 105 -28.67 7.80 2.68
N LEU A 106 -28.47 6.49 2.86
CA LEU A 106 -29.43 5.62 3.54
C LEU A 106 -29.68 6.07 4.99
N VAL A 107 -28.61 6.19 5.78
CA VAL A 107 -28.67 6.73 7.15
C VAL A 107 -28.86 8.24 7.11
N GLY A 108 -28.20 8.92 6.18
CA GLY A 108 -28.45 10.32 5.88
C GLY A 108 -27.61 11.32 6.67
N LEU A 109 -26.46 10.93 7.21
CA LEU A 109 -25.55 11.86 7.90
C LEU A 109 -25.10 12.97 6.94
N ARG A 110 -25.34 14.23 7.30
CA ARG A 110 -24.95 15.42 6.50
C ARG A 110 -23.90 16.24 7.25
N PRO A 111 -22.65 16.28 6.77
CA PRO A 111 -21.61 17.09 7.39
C PRO A 111 -21.98 18.58 7.38
N ARG A 112 -21.76 19.25 8.51
CA ARG A 112 -21.94 20.68 8.68
C ARG A 112 -20.71 21.32 9.31
N ALA A 113 -20.48 22.58 8.97
CA ALA A 113 -19.37 23.36 9.50
C ALA A 113 -19.66 23.96 10.89
N ASP A 114 -20.94 24.10 11.26
CA ASP A 114 -21.36 24.56 12.58
C ASP A 114 -21.45 23.41 13.59
N ASP A 115 -21.71 23.73 14.85
CA ASP A 115 -21.83 22.78 15.95
C ASP A 115 -23.18 22.05 15.94
N SER A 116 -23.54 21.43 14.82
CA SER A 116 -24.77 20.64 14.73
C SER A 116 -24.59 19.33 13.98
N LEU A 117 -25.34 18.34 14.42
CA LEU A 117 -25.52 17.07 13.75
C LEU A 117 -26.78 17.17 12.89
N GLU A 118 -26.65 16.93 11.60
CA GLU A 118 -27.80 16.83 10.70
C GLU A 118 -27.90 15.42 10.12
N VAL A 119 -29.09 14.85 10.21
CA VAL A 119 -29.43 13.56 9.63
C VAL A 119 -30.69 13.74 8.78
N ASN A 120 -30.62 13.35 7.51
CA ASN A 120 -31.77 13.31 6.61
C ASN A 120 -31.79 11.98 5.84
N PRO A 121 -32.43 10.94 6.40
CA PRO A 121 -32.38 9.60 5.82
C PRO A 121 -33.08 9.54 4.46
N LEU A 122 -32.45 8.86 3.49
CA LEU A 122 -33.09 8.40 2.25
C LEU A 122 -33.61 6.97 2.38
N ALA A 123 -33.41 6.31 3.51
CA ALA A 123 -34.00 5.00 3.82
C ALA A 123 -35.51 4.99 3.56
N SER A 124 -36.00 3.86 3.05
CA SER A 124 -37.43 3.64 2.81
C SER A 124 -38.19 3.40 4.12
N ASP A 125 -39.43 3.87 4.20
CA ASP A 125 -40.31 3.73 5.39
C ASP A 125 -40.63 2.26 5.76
N ASP A 126 -40.44 1.33 4.82
CA ASP A 126 -40.62 -0.11 5.04
C ASP A 126 -39.43 -0.76 5.77
N MET A 127 -38.30 -0.06 5.91
CA MET A 127 -37.12 -0.56 6.63
C MET A 127 -37.44 -0.75 8.12
N ALA A 128 -37.19 -1.97 8.61
CA ALA A 128 -37.49 -2.32 10.00
C ALA A 128 -36.55 -1.60 10.98
N TYR A 129 -35.26 -1.57 10.66
CA TYR A 129 -34.24 -0.93 11.48
C TYR A 129 -32.94 -0.67 10.69
N PHE A 130 -32.12 0.25 11.17
CA PHE A 130 -30.70 0.40 10.81
C PHE A 130 -29.94 1.07 11.95
N ALA A 131 -28.60 0.94 11.96
CA ALA A 131 -27.73 1.71 12.84
C ALA A 131 -26.41 2.06 12.15
N LEU A 132 -25.94 3.28 12.42
CA LEU A 132 -24.60 3.78 12.17
C LEU A 132 -24.01 4.14 13.52
N ASP A 133 -22.90 3.52 13.90
CA ASP A 133 -22.31 3.67 15.23
C ASP A 133 -20.82 3.96 15.13
N GLY A 134 -20.28 4.65 16.14
CA GLY A 134 -18.85 4.94 16.24
C GLY A 134 -18.34 6.02 15.28
N VAL A 135 -19.20 6.94 14.82
CA VAL A 135 -18.77 8.00 13.89
C VAL A 135 -18.16 9.16 14.66
N GLU A 136 -16.88 9.45 14.46
CA GLU A 136 -16.23 10.62 15.01
C GLU A 136 -16.65 11.89 14.25
N TYR A 137 -17.38 12.79 14.92
CA TYR A 137 -17.91 14.02 14.34
C TYR A 137 -17.89 15.15 15.37
N HIS A 138 -17.19 16.26 15.07
CA HIS A 138 -17.02 17.40 15.98
C HIS A 138 -16.54 17.01 17.40
N ARG A 139 -15.64 16.01 17.50
CA ARG A 139 -15.10 15.43 18.76
C ARG A 139 -16.14 14.69 19.60
N TYR A 140 -17.25 14.30 19.00
CA TYR A 140 -18.22 13.37 19.57
C TYR A 140 -18.16 12.05 18.82
N GLN A 141 -18.33 10.95 19.55
CA GLN A 141 -18.70 9.68 18.98
C GLN A 141 -20.22 9.66 18.78
N ILE A 142 -20.66 9.65 17.52
CA ILE A 142 -22.06 9.71 17.13
C ILE A 142 -22.60 8.30 16.83
N THR A 143 -23.82 8.07 17.28
CA THR A 143 -24.65 6.92 16.89
C THR A 143 -25.96 7.44 16.31
N VAL A 144 -26.37 6.92 15.14
CA VAL A 144 -27.68 7.18 14.54
C VAL A 144 -28.36 5.83 14.31
N PHE A 145 -29.57 5.65 14.80
CA PHE A 145 -30.33 4.43 14.55
C PHE A 145 -31.81 4.68 14.32
N TRP A 146 -32.40 3.85 13.47
CA TRP A 146 -33.84 3.75 13.26
C TRP A 146 -34.32 2.41 13.79
N ASP A 147 -35.39 2.42 14.56
CA ASP A 147 -36.06 1.21 15.03
C ASP A 147 -37.58 1.40 14.93
N ARG A 148 -38.22 0.76 13.96
CA ARG A 148 -39.64 0.98 13.69
C ARG A 148 -40.53 0.50 14.83
N ASP A 149 -40.18 -0.62 15.46
CA ASP A 149 -40.97 -1.23 16.54
C ASP A 149 -40.35 -1.05 17.93
N GLY A 150 -39.10 -0.58 18.00
CA GLY A 150 -38.37 -0.26 19.23
C GLY A 150 -37.79 -1.50 19.93
N THR A 151 -37.84 -2.66 19.27
CA THR A 151 -37.43 -3.94 19.87
C THR A 151 -35.99 -4.34 19.53
N ARG A 152 -35.37 -3.73 18.51
CA ARG A 152 -34.04 -4.14 18.04
C ARG A 152 -32.93 -3.63 18.94
N TYR A 153 -33.00 -2.36 19.35
CA TYR A 153 -31.92 -1.72 20.11
C TYR A 153 -32.28 -1.46 21.58
N GLY A 154 -33.52 -1.69 22.00
CA GLY A 154 -33.96 -1.48 23.38
C GLY A 154 -33.95 0.00 23.81
N ARG A 155 -34.09 0.92 22.85
CA ARG A 155 -34.02 2.38 23.05
C ARG A 155 -35.30 3.11 22.65
N GLY A 156 -36.39 2.37 22.43
CA GLY A 156 -37.66 2.92 21.97
C GLY A 156 -37.76 3.00 20.45
N LYS A 157 -38.93 3.45 19.98
CA LYS A 157 -39.27 3.54 18.55
C LYS A 157 -38.76 4.84 17.94
N GLY A 158 -38.44 4.79 16.66
CA GLY A 158 -38.16 5.95 15.84
C GLY A 158 -36.68 6.10 15.46
N LEU A 159 -36.37 7.24 14.86
CA LEU A 159 -35.01 7.67 14.54
C LEU A 159 -34.43 8.33 15.78
N THR A 160 -33.26 7.90 16.23
CA THR A 160 -32.59 8.42 17.42
C THR A 160 -31.13 8.72 17.13
N GLU A 161 -30.68 9.86 17.64
CA GLU A 161 -29.30 10.34 17.56
C GLU A 161 -28.69 10.36 18.95
N LEU A 162 -27.47 9.80 19.09
CA LEU A 162 -26.67 9.82 20.30
C LEU A 162 -25.36 10.57 20.05
N ALA A 163 -24.92 11.34 21.06
CA ALA A 163 -23.57 11.88 21.14
C ALA A 163 -22.89 11.39 22.43
N ASN A 164 -21.78 10.66 22.29
CA ASN A 164 -21.11 9.96 23.39
C ASN A 164 -22.08 9.11 24.24
N GLY A 165 -22.97 8.38 23.55
CA GLY A 165 -23.98 7.52 24.17
C GLY A 165 -25.19 8.22 24.79
N ARG A 166 -25.28 9.56 24.74
CA ARG A 166 -26.43 10.35 25.24
C ARG A 166 -27.36 10.76 24.12
N VAL A 167 -28.66 10.57 24.30
CA VAL A 167 -29.68 11.00 23.32
C VAL A 167 -29.66 12.51 23.16
N ILE A 168 -29.55 12.97 21.91
CA ILE A 168 -29.60 14.39 21.54
C ILE A 168 -30.81 14.73 20.69
N ALA A 169 -31.38 13.76 19.98
CA ALA A 169 -32.65 13.90 19.27
C ALA A 169 -33.35 12.55 19.08
N THR A 170 -34.68 12.59 18.98
CA THR A 170 -35.53 11.46 18.60
C THR A 170 -36.71 11.95 17.79
N THR A 171 -37.05 11.26 16.70
CA THR A 171 -38.28 11.48 15.93
C THR A 171 -39.02 10.17 15.68
N PRO A 172 -40.37 10.19 15.60
CA PRO A 172 -41.14 8.97 15.37
C PRO A 172 -41.12 8.47 13.91
N ARG A 173 -40.53 9.24 12.99
CA ARG A 173 -40.51 8.96 11.54
C ARG A 173 -39.11 9.19 10.96
N LEU A 174 -38.86 8.61 9.79
CA LEU A 174 -37.67 8.88 8.98
C LEU A 174 -37.77 10.25 8.31
N GLU A 175 -37.44 11.29 9.06
CA GLU A 175 -37.47 12.69 8.60
C GLU A 175 -36.15 13.40 8.91
N ARG A 176 -35.99 14.61 8.35
CA ARG A 176 -34.80 15.43 8.59
C ARG A 176 -34.77 15.90 10.04
N VAL A 177 -33.63 15.71 10.70
CA VAL A 177 -33.36 16.11 12.07
C VAL A 177 -32.07 16.92 12.10
N VAL A 178 -32.08 18.00 12.88
CA VAL A 178 -30.89 18.81 13.17
C VAL A 178 -30.80 18.97 14.68
N ALA A 179 -29.77 18.40 15.29
CA ALA A 179 -29.50 18.48 16.72
C ALA A 179 -28.27 19.35 16.98
N TRP A 180 -28.38 20.27 17.94
CA TRP A 180 -27.23 21.08 18.34
C TRP A 180 -26.25 20.24 19.17
N LEU A 181 -24.99 20.23 18.74
CA LEU A 181 -23.89 19.68 19.49
C LEU A 181 -23.33 20.81 20.35
N LYS A 182 -23.50 20.72 21.66
CA LYS A 182 -22.87 21.71 22.55
C LYS A 182 -21.36 21.71 22.30
N PRO A 183 -20.71 22.84 21.97
CA PRO A 183 -19.27 22.87 21.81
C PRO A 183 -18.61 22.32 23.07
N LEU A 184 -17.85 21.23 22.94
CA LEU A 184 -17.00 20.77 24.02
C LEU A 184 -16.03 21.91 24.30
N ARG A 185 -16.01 22.41 25.55
CA ARG A 185 -15.04 23.42 25.99
C ARG A 185 -13.68 22.94 25.49
N SER A 186 -13.03 23.77 24.68
CA SER A 186 -11.61 23.60 24.39
C SER A 186 -10.90 23.74 25.72
N LEU A 187 -10.68 22.62 26.41
CA LEU A 187 -9.47 22.51 27.18
C LEU A 187 -8.37 22.72 26.13
N GLU A 188 -7.64 23.82 26.25
CA GLU A 188 -6.35 24.01 25.62
C GLU A 188 -5.45 22.87 26.13
N LEU A 189 -5.67 21.66 25.63
CA LEU A 189 -4.61 20.70 25.51
C LEU A 189 -3.68 21.36 24.50
N GLU A 190 -2.51 21.83 24.97
CA GLU A 190 -1.35 21.96 24.11
C GLU A 190 -1.41 20.79 23.15
N ALA A 191 -1.53 21.06 21.85
CA ALA A 191 -1.84 20.05 20.87
C ALA A 191 -0.64 19.09 20.76
N VAL A 192 -0.57 18.12 21.67
CA VAL A 192 0.43 17.06 21.67
C VAL A 192 0.37 16.46 20.27
N PRO A 193 1.46 16.50 19.49
CA PRO A 193 1.47 15.94 18.16
C PRO A 193 0.92 14.51 18.18
N PRO A 194 0.04 14.15 17.24
CA PRO A 194 -0.41 12.77 17.11
C PRO A 194 0.82 11.87 16.90
N ALA A 195 0.75 10.63 17.38
CA ALA A 195 1.78 9.66 17.07
C ALA A 195 1.88 9.49 15.55
N ALA A 196 3.11 9.37 15.05
CA ALA A 196 3.42 9.14 13.65
C ALA A 196 4.11 7.78 13.50
N ASN A 197 3.89 7.13 12.36
CA ASN A 197 4.66 5.96 11.97
C ASN A 197 5.92 6.41 11.21
N PHE A 198 7.09 6.27 11.84
CA PHE A 198 8.40 6.63 11.27
C PHE A 198 8.95 5.60 10.30
N ALA A 199 8.30 4.43 10.16
CA ALA A 199 8.74 3.37 9.28
C ALA A 199 8.17 3.48 7.86
N VAL A 200 7.33 4.48 7.53
CA VAL A 200 6.72 4.59 6.19
C VAL A 200 7.67 5.23 5.18
N ASN A 201 7.89 4.56 4.04
CA ASN A 201 8.55 5.02 2.83
C ASN A 201 7.79 4.56 1.57
N ASN A 202 6.95 5.43 1.02
CA ASN A 202 6.18 5.17 -0.20
C ASN A 202 6.97 5.51 -1.49
N GLY A 203 8.25 5.18 -1.53
CA GLY A 203 9.15 5.58 -2.63
C GLY A 203 9.50 7.08 -2.61
N ALA A 204 9.62 7.65 -1.40
CA ALA A 204 9.90 9.07 -1.21
C ALA A 204 11.39 9.37 -0.96
N GLY A 205 12.26 8.40 -1.19
CA GLY A 205 13.71 8.55 -1.08
C GLY A 205 14.36 7.38 -0.34
N PRO A 206 15.58 7.60 0.18
CA PRO A 206 16.44 6.52 0.64
C PRO A 206 16.10 6.00 2.04
N PHE A 207 15.21 6.68 2.78
CA PHE A 207 14.88 6.31 4.14
C PHE A 207 13.39 6.52 4.45
N PRO A 208 12.83 5.77 5.41
CA PRO A 208 13.44 4.59 6.05
C PRO A 208 13.77 3.47 5.06
N TRP A 209 14.81 2.68 5.37
CA TRP A 209 15.32 1.60 4.53
C TRP A 209 15.42 0.30 5.31
N VAL A 210 15.06 -0.81 4.67
CA VAL A 210 15.13 -2.14 5.30
C VAL A 210 16.14 -3.02 4.59
N THR A 211 17.11 -3.51 5.34
CA THR A 211 18.04 -4.57 4.89
C THR A 211 17.69 -5.88 5.56
N ALA A 212 17.92 -6.99 4.86
CA ALA A 212 17.75 -8.34 5.40
C ALA A 212 19.04 -9.15 5.29
N SER A 213 19.26 -10.08 6.21
CA SER A 213 20.32 -11.08 6.06
C SER A 213 20.04 -12.06 4.92
N TYR A 214 18.76 -12.32 4.62
CA TYR A 214 18.30 -13.04 3.43
C TYR A 214 16.93 -12.48 2.98
N SER A 215 16.68 -12.47 1.67
CA SER A 215 15.35 -12.16 1.11
C SER A 215 15.10 -13.08 -0.07
N ALA A 216 13.90 -13.67 -0.14
CA ALA A 216 13.49 -14.36 -1.34
C ALA A 216 13.34 -13.33 -2.48
N PRO A 217 13.80 -13.64 -3.71
CA PRO A 217 13.83 -12.67 -4.81
C PRO A 217 12.53 -11.95 -5.11
N THR A 218 11.40 -12.65 -5.03
CA THR A 218 10.07 -12.13 -5.40
C THR A 218 9.37 -11.38 -4.27
N THR A 219 9.97 -11.31 -3.08
CA THR A 219 9.40 -10.68 -1.88
C THR A 219 10.45 -9.77 -1.21
N PRO A 220 10.89 -8.69 -1.91
CA PRO A 220 11.93 -7.79 -1.41
C PRO A 220 11.47 -6.93 -0.23
N THR A 221 12.44 -6.34 0.49
CA THR A 221 12.23 -5.65 1.76
C THR A 221 11.48 -4.31 1.67
N PHE A 222 11.41 -3.67 0.50
CA PHE A 222 10.72 -2.37 0.36
C PHE A 222 9.22 -2.47 0.69
N ALA A 223 8.62 -3.65 0.51
CA ALA A 223 7.22 -3.90 0.83
C ALA A 223 6.93 -3.86 2.33
N LEU A 224 7.95 -3.82 3.20
CA LEU A 224 7.77 -3.81 4.65
C LEU A 224 7.55 -2.41 5.25
N VAL A 225 7.63 -1.38 4.42
CA VAL A 225 7.63 0.02 4.83
C VAL A 225 6.75 0.85 3.91
N ASP A 226 5.92 0.24 3.07
CA ASP A 226 5.12 0.96 2.07
C ASP A 226 3.75 1.43 2.59
N GLY A 227 3.52 1.27 3.90
CA GLY A 227 2.28 1.62 4.57
C GLY A 227 1.11 0.67 4.28
N ASN A 228 1.34 -0.46 3.59
CA ASN A 228 0.28 -1.41 3.22
C ASN A 228 0.50 -2.77 3.90
N TYR A 229 -0.21 -3.04 5.00
CA TYR A 229 -0.26 -4.40 5.54
C TYR A 229 -1.34 -5.25 4.85
N ARG A 230 -0.92 -6.26 4.07
CA ARG A 230 -1.78 -7.23 3.39
C ARG A 230 -1.27 -8.64 3.65
N TYR A 231 -2.16 -9.52 4.09
CA TYR A 231 -1.78 -10.89 4.43
C TYR A 231 -1.92 -11.88 3.25
N ASP A 232 -2.42 -11.41 2.12
CA ASP A 232 -2.67 -12.23 0.96
C ASP A 232 -1.37 -12.67 0.25
N GLU A 233 -1.37 -13.86 -0.33
CA GLU A 233 -0.31 -14.25 -1.28
C GLU A 233 -0.39 -13.44 -2.57
N ASN A 234 -1.61 -13.04 -2.97
CA ASN A 234 -1.87 -12.37 -4.24
C ASN A 234 -2.95 -11.28 -4.06
N PRO A 235 -2.72 -10.04 -4.54
CA PRO A 235 -1.44 -9.55 -5.06
C PRO A 235 -0.37 -9.46 -3.94
N PRO A 236 0.90 -9.79 -4.24
CA PRO A 236 1.93 -9.83 -3.20
C PRO A 236 2.30 -8.43 -2.73
N ASN A 237 2.20 -8.17 -1.43
CA ASN A 237 2.84 -7.04 -0.74
C ASN A 237 3.49 -7.53 0.56
N ARG A 238 4.64 -8.19 0.41
CA ARG A 238 5.26 -8.93 1.50
C ARG A 238 6.74 -9.15 1.28
N TRP A 239 7.44 -9.34 2.39
CA TRP A 239 8.78 -9.90 2.44
C TRP A 239 8.76 -11.30 3.05
N THR A 240 9.58 -12.20 2.52
CA THR A 240 9.82 -13.52 3.11
C THR A 240 11.29 -13.91 3.03
N ASP A 241 11.74 -14.73 3.97
CA ASP A 241 13.07 -15.35 3.92
C ASP A 241 13.06 -16.74 3.28
N SER A 242 12.07 -17.02 2.42
CA SER A 242 11.89 -18.32 1.78
C SER A 242 13.09 -18.75 0.95
N GLY A 243 13.73 -19.84 1.35
CA GLY A 243 14.96 -20.34 0.75
C GLY A 243 16.22 -20.07 1.58
N SER A 244 16.08 -19.41 2.74
CA SER A 244 17.15 -19.35 3.73
C SER A 244 17.57 -20.75 4.20
N VAL A 245 18.86 -20.90 4.49
CA VAL A 245 19.46 -22.11 5.09
C VAL A 245 19.76 -21.93 6.58
N HIS A 246 19.44 -20.78 7.15
CA HIS A 246 19.70 -20.45 8.55
C HIS A 246 18.43 -20.59 9.39
N ALA A 247 18.56 -21.06 10.63
CA ALA A 247 17.43 -21.16 11.56
C ALA A 247 16.97 -19.79 12.12
N ARG A 248 17.77 -18.75 11.87
CA ARG A 248 17.52 -17.37 12.26
C ARG A 248 17.89 -16.45 11.13
N GLU A 249 17.03 -15.46 10.90
CA GLU A 249 17.21 -14.40 9.94
C GLU A 249 16.93 -13.06 10.62
N SER A 250 17.44 -11.99 10.04
CA SER A 250 17.34 -10.66 10.60
C SER A 250 16.95 -9.62 9.56
N LEU A 251 16.21 -8.62 10.02
CA LEU A 251 15.94 -7.37 9.33
C LEU A 251 16.54 -6.22 10.13
N VAL A 252 17.04 -5.21 9.43
CA VAL A 252 17.42 -3.93 10.02
C VAL A 252 16.64 -2.84 9.33
N LEU A 253 15.79 -2.15 10.09
CA LEU A 253 15.12 -0.92 9.72
C LEU A 253 16.03 0.24 10.11
N ASP A 254 16.48 1.00 9.12
CA ASP A 254 17.27 2.22 9.29
C ASP A 254 16.41 3.43 8.96
N PHE A 255 16.22 4.32 9.92
CA PHE A 255 15.45 5.56 9.74
C PHE A 255 16.26 6.67 9.06
N GLY A 256 17.58 6.53 8.98
CA GLY A 256 18.49 7.55 8.45
C GLY A 256 18.70 8.77 9.36
N ALA A 257 17.94 8.88 10.44
CA ALA A 257 18.15 9.80 11.55
C ALA A 257 17.55 9.20 12.84
N PRO A 258 17.98 9.63 14.04
CA PRO A 258 17.32 9.23 15.27
C PRO A 258 15.87 9.70 15.31
N HIS A 259 14.95 8.80 15.68
CA HIS A 259 13.55 9.13 15.91
C HIS A 259 13.06 8.63 17.27
N PRO A 260 12.12 9.36 17.89
CA PRO A 260 11.43 8.91 19.08
C PRO A 260 10.48 7.76 18.74
N ILE A 261 10.71 6.57 19.29
CA ILE A 261 9.82 5.41 19.13
C ILE A 261 9.32 4.92 20.49
N ASP A 262 8.00 4.70 20.57
CA ASP A 262 7.30 4.22 21.76
C ASP A 262 6.74 2.80 21.56
N GLU A 263 6.42 2.44 20.31
CA GLU A 263 5.84 1.15 19.95
C GLU A 263 6.32 0.67 18.57
N LEU A 264 6.60 -0.62 18.44
CA LEU A 264 6.75 -1.31 17.16
C LEU A 264 5.54 -2.19 16.88
N LYS A 265 5.10 -2.25 15.63
CA LYS A 265 4.12 -3.25 15.18
C LYS A 265 4.70 -4.07 14.03
N LEU A 266 4.74 -5.38 14.21
CA LEU A 266 5.26 -6.33 13.23
C LEU A 266 4.11 -7.17 12.68
N TYR A 267 3.87 -7.09 11.37
CA TYR A 267 2.73 -7.75 10.73
C TYR A 267 3.18 -9.08 10.14
N PHE A 268 3.21 -10.13 10.97
CA PHE A 268 3.67 -11.46 10.56
C PHE A 268 2.67 -12.17 9.63
N LEU A 269 3.22 -12.91 8.68
CA LEU A 269 2.48 -13.75 7.75
C LEU A 269 2.26 -15.15 8.32
N ASP A 270 1.16 -15.80 7.95
CA ASP A 270 0.94 -17.23 8.17
C ASP A 270 0.06 -17.78 7.03
N ASP A 271 0.69 -18.38 6.01
CA ASP A 271 -0.03 -18.90 4.84
C ASP A 271 -0.89 -20.15 5.17
N GLY A 272 -0.87 -20.60 6.42
CA GLY A 272 -1.70 -21.70 6.91
C GLY A 272 -1.04 -23.08 6.83
N PRO A 273 -1.78 -24.13 7.22
CA PRO A 273 -1.26 -25.50 7.26
C PRO A 273 -0.78 -26.00 5.89
N GLY A 274 0.39 -26.65 5.86
CA GLY A 274 0.98 -27.20 4.64
C GLY A 274 1.70 -26.18 3.75
N ARG A 275 1.69 -24.89 4.12
CA ARG A 275 2.48 -23.83 3.48
C ARG A 275 3.79 -23.57 4.22
N ALA A 276 4.75 -23.01 3.51
CA ALA A 276 6.12 -22.87 4.01
C ALA A 276 6.33 -21.61 4.86
N VAL A 277 5.55 -20.55 4.67
CA VAL A 277 5.70 -19.30 5.46
C VAL A 277 4.73 -19.31 6.64
N ARG A 278 5.27 -19.20 7.85
CA ARG A 278 4.52 -19.20 9.11
C ARG A 278 5.01 -18.06 10.02
N ALA A 279 4.21 -17.68 11.01
CA ALA A 279 4.67 -16.77 12.05
C ALA A 279 5.91 -17.34 12.77
N PRO A 280 6.89 -16.53 13.18
CA PRO A 280 8.13 -17.04 13.76
C PRO A 280 7.87 -17.76 15.10
N ALA A 281 8.74 -18.71 15.45
CA ALA A 281 8.72 -19.35 16.77
C ALA A 281 9.00 -18.34 17.91
N GLY A 282 9.74 -17.29 17.58
CA GLY A 282 10.04 -16.15 18.45
C GLY A 282 10.83 -15.09 17.72
N TYR A 283 10.91 -13.89 18.29
CA TYR A 283 11.67 -12.78 17.71
C TYR A 283 12.25 -11.87 18.79
N VAL A 284 13.45 -11.36 18.52
CA VAL A 284 14.19 -10.42 19.37
C VAL A 284 14.24 -9.06 18.69
N ILE A 285 14.10 -7.99 19.49
CA ILE A 285 14.22 -6.61 19.04
C ILE A 285 15.45 -6.00 19.71
N GLU A 286 16.32 -5.40 18.90
CA GLU A 286 17.47 -4.63 19.35
C GLU A 286 17.42 -3.24 18.72
N LEU A 287 17.96 -2.26 19.44
CA LEU A 287 17.95 -0.86 19.09
C LEU A 287 19.39 -0.39 18.95
N TRP A 288 19.61 0.58 18.06
CA TRP A 288 20.93 1.19 17.94
C TRP A 288 21.04 2.36 18.91
N GLU A 289 21.84 2.18 19.96
CA GLU A 289 22.07 3.17 21.01
C GLU A 289 23.58 3.34 21.20
N ASN A 290 24.08 4.58 21.25
CA ASN A 290 25.49 4.87 21.55
C ASN A 290 26.50 4.07 20.70
N GLY A 291 26.19 3.87 19.41
CA GLY A 291 27.09 3.18 18.47
C GLY A 291 27.15 1.66 18.58
N HIS A 292 26.21 1.02 19.29
CA HIS A 292 26.11 -0.44 19.38
C HIS A 292 24.65 -0.91 19.48
N TRP A 293 24.43 -2.21 19.27
CA TRP A 293 23.12 -2.83 19.41
C TRP A 293 22.84 -3.16 20.88
N THR A 294 21.69 -2.73 21.38
CA THR A 294 21.20 -3.02 22.73
C THR A 294 19.83 -3.71 22.67
N PRO A 295 19.52 -4.66 23.56
CA PRO A 295 18.17 -5.23 23.64
C PRO A 295 17.13 -4.14 23.90
N ALA A 296 16.00 -4.18 23.19
CA ALA A 296 14.93 -3.21 23.39
C ALA A 296 14.36 -3.31 24.83
N PRO A 297 14.09 -2.18 25.51
CA PRO A 297 13.52 -2.17 26.85
C PRO A 297 11.99 -2.40 26.79
N GLU A 298 11.60 -3.59 26.33
CA GLU A 298 10.21 -3.99 26.11
C GLU A 298 9.38 -3.93 27.40
N LYS A 299 8.23 -3.27 27.34
CA LYS A 299 7.24 -3.21 28.43
C LYS A 299 6.16 -4.27 28.28
N ARG A 300 5.66 -4.46 27.06
CA ARG A 300 4.54 -5.35 26.76
C ARG A 300 4.52 -5.76 25.29
N ARG A 301 4.20 -7.03 25.05
CA ARG A 301 3.94 -7.65 23.75
C ARG A 301 2.48 -8.07 23.62
N ILE A 302 1.82 -7.73 22.52
CA ILE A 302 0.46 -8.15 22.21
C ILE A 302 0.39 -8.59 20.74
N PRO A 303 0.09 -9.87 20.44
CA PRO A 303 0.05 -11.01 21.38
C PRO A 303 1.41 -11.31 22.03
N GLU A 304 1.41 -12.09 23.11
CA GLU A 304 2.65 -12.51 23.79
C GLU A 304 3.52 -13.39 22.89
N ARG A 305 2.89 -14.24 22.07
CA ARG A 305 3.54 -15.06 21.05
C ARG A 305 3.22 -14.50 19.67
N ALA A 306 4.16 -14.55 18.74
CA ALA A 306 3.91 -14.13 17.37
C ALA A 306 2.79 -14.96 16.74
N GLU A 307 1.84 -14.28 16.12
CA GLU A 307 0.72 -14.87 15.38
C GLU A 307 0.63 -14.19 14.02
N GLY A 308 0.27 -14.95 12.99
CA GLY A 308 0.02 -14.38 11.66
C GLY A 308 -1.33 -13.67 11.58
N HIS A 309 -1.53 -12.87 10.54
CA HIS A 309 -2.80 -12.19 10.23
C HIS A 309 -3.25 -11.14 11.28
N ARG A 310 -2.32 -10.69 12.12
CA ARG A 310 -2.50 -9.61 13.08
C ARG A 310 -1.15 -8.95 13.41
N PRO A 311 -1.12 -7.70 13.87
CA PRO A 311 0.11 -7.10 14.35
C PRO A 311 0.56 -7.74 15.66
N SER A 312 1.86 -7.99 15.76
CA SER A 312 2.57 -8.12 17.03
C SER A 312 3.04 -6.75 17.47
N SER A 313 2.34 -6.18 18.46
CA SER A 313 2.57 -4.84 19.00
C SER A 313 3.50 -4.92 20.21
N VAL A 314 4.61 -4.20 20.19
CA VAL A 314 5.62 -4.15 21.25
C VAL A 314 5.77 -2.72 21.73
N SER A 315 5.28 -2.44 22.93
CA SER A 315 5.46 -1.13 23.58
C SER A 315 6.73 -1.11 24.43
N PHE A 316 7.41 0.03 24.48
CA PHE A 316 8.62 0.20 25.27
C PHE A 316 8.36 0.79 26.67
N SER A 317 9.26 0.51 27.61
CA SER A 317 9.14 0.90 29.02
C SER A 317 9.60 2.33 29.30
N ARG A 318 10.35 2.91 28.36
CA ARG A 318 10.82 4.29 28.36
C ARG A 318 10.74 4.83 26.95
N HIS A 319 10.81 6.15 26.84
CA HIS A 319 11.04 6.82 25.57
C HIS A 319 12.40 6.40 24.99
N ILE A 320 12.43 6.16 23.69
CA ILE A 320 13.62 5.69 22.98
C ILE A 320 13.85 6.60 21.80
N GLU A 321 15.04 7.17 21.70
CA GLU A 321 15.51 7.80 20.49
C GLU A 321 16.53 6.87 19.82
N THR A 322 16.24 6.39 18.62
CA THR A 322 17.14 5.49 17.90
C THR A 322 17.06 5.72 16.40
N SER A 323 18.17 5.51 15.69
CA SER A 323 18.21 5.60 14.24
C SER A 323 17.99 4.25 13.56
N ARG A 324 18.09 3.13 14.29
CA ARG A 324 17.94 1.79 13.70
C ARG A 324 17.31 0.80 14.67
N VAL A 325 16.53 -0.10 14.10
CA VAL A 325 15.94 -1.25 14.79
C VAL A 325 16.38 -2.52 14.09
N ARG A 326 16.93 -3.49 14.84
CA ARG A 326 17.22 -4.83 14.35
C ARG A 326 16.18 -5.81 14.89
N LEU A 327 15.57 -6.56 13.98
CA LEU A 327 14.63 -7.63 14.27
C LEU A 327 15.31 -8.96 13.93
N THR A 328 15.41 -9.87 14.87
CA THR A 328 15.94 -11.23 14.62
C THR A 328 14.86 -12.26 14.89
N PHE A 329 14.52 -13.04 13.87
CA PHE A 329 13.46 -14.05 13.93
C PHE A 329 14.06 -15.44 14.11
N THR A 330 13.37 -16.30 14.87
CA THR A 330 13.67 -17.74 14.92
C THR A 330 12.59 -18.50 14.16
N HIS A 331 13.01 -19.32 13.20
CA HIS A 331 12.12 -20.13 12.39
C HIS A 331 11.39 -21.18 13.24
N GLN A 332 10.14 -21.47 12.87
CA GLN A 332 9.56 -22.75 13.25
C GLN A 332 10.25 -23.85 12.43
N ARG A 333 10.33 -25.07 12.97
CA ARG A 333 10.99 -26.18 12.27
C ARG A 333 10.34 -26.42 10.90
N GLY A 334 11.12 -26.28 9.82
CA GLY A 334 10.66 -26.52 8.45
C GLY A 334 9.80 -25.39 7.85
N ALA A 335 9.75 -24.22 8.49
CA ALA A 335 9.03 -23.06 7.99
C ALA A 335 9.95 -21.83 7.91
N TYR A 336 9.62 -20.96 6.97
CA TYR A 336 10.19 -19.64 6.76
C TYR A 336 9.37 -18.57 7.49
N VAL A 337 9.95 -17.39 7.65
CA VAL A 337 9.31 -16.21 8.23
C VAL A 337 8.99 -15.21 7.12
N GLY A 338 7.89 -14.50 7.31
CA GLY A 338 7.54 -13.37 6.46
C GLY A 338 6.81 -12.29 7.24
N LEU A 339 6.97 -11.06 6.78
CA LEU A 339 6.22 -9.90 7.25
C LEU A 339 5.58 -9.21 6.04
N THR A 340 4.42 -8.58 6.27
CA THR A 340 3.84 -7.65 5.28
C THR A 340 4.17 -6.21 5.58
N GLU A 341 4.40 -5.83 6.83
CA GLU A 341 4.68 -4.44 7.21
C GLU A 341 5.44 -4.40 8.55
N ILE A 342 6.22 -3.33 8.73
CA ILE A 342 6.82 -2.91 9.99
C ILE A 342 6.37 -1.48 10.24
N GLU A 343 5.78 -1.22 11.40
CA GLU A 343 5.47 0.15 11.83
C GLU A 343 6.28 0.50 13.08
N ALA A 344 6.76 1.74 13.14
CA ALA A 344 7.46 2.31 14.28
C ALA A 344 6.75 3.59 14.73
N TRP A 345 5.94 3.47 15.78
CA TRP A 345 5.09 4.54 16.27
C TRP A 345 5.78 5.31 17.39
N GLY A 346 5.75 6.63 17.30
CA GLY A 346 6.15 7.53 18.37
C GLY A 346 5.66 8.94 18.11
N ARG A 347 5.91 9.85 19.04
CA ARG A 347 5.47 11.24 18.90
C ARG A 347 6.62 12.11 18.41
N PRO A 348 6.47 12.81 17.26
CA PRO A 348 7.45 13.79 16.84
C PRO A 348 7.38 15.04 17.71
N ASP A 349 8.47 15.82 17.72
CA ASP A 349 8.53 17.12 18.42
C ASP A 349 7.55 18.15 17.84
N SER A 350 7.27 18.05 16.54
CA SER A 350 6.32 18.90 15.81
C SER A 350 5.35 18.05 14.98
N ARG A 351 4.10 18.50 14.88
CA ARG A 351 3.07 17.85 14.06
C ARG A 351 3.37 17.90 12.55
N PHE A 352 4.17 18.86 12.12
CA PHE A 352 4.40 19.13 10.68
C PHE A 352 5.84 18.89 10.22
N ASP A 353 6.79 18.79 11.16
CA ASP A 353 8.21 18.62 10.85
C ASP A 353 8.75 17.34 11.49
N LEU A 354 9.00 16.33 10.67
CA LEU A 354 9.84 15.21 11.06
C LEU A 354 11.30 15.66 11.00
N ALA A 355 12.14 15.17 11.91
CA ALA A 355 13.57 15.44 11.88
C ALA A 355 14.15 15.08 10.50
N PRO A 356 14.97 15.95 9.89
CA PRO A 356 15.51 15.68 8.58
C PRO A 356 16.41 14.44 8.61
N VAL A 357 16.31 13.60 7.58
CA VAL A 357 17.25 12.51 7.34
C VAL A 357 18.65 13.09 7.17
N THR A 358 19.61 12.58 7.95
CA THR A 358 21.01 13.06 7.92
C THR A 358 21.99 12.02 7.38
N ALA A 359 21.62 10.73 7.39
CA ALA A 359 22.44 9.67 6.83
C ALA A 359 22.53 9.77 5.30
N PRO A 360 23.70 9.45 4.71
CA PRO A 360 23.80 9.30 3.26
C PRO A 360 22.99 8.09 2.80
N SER A 361 22.48 8.14 1.56
CA SER A 361 21.81 6.98 0.95
C SER A 361 22.71 5.74 1.00
N PRO A 362 22.19 4.55 1.37
CA PRO A 362 22.94 3.31 1.27
C PRO A 362 23.20 2.92 -0.20
N ASP A 363 22.40 3.43 -1.14
CA ASP A 363 22.57 3.23 -2.56
C ASP A 363 23.48 4.29 -3.17
N LEU A 364 24.64 3.85 -3.68
CA LEU A 364 25.62 4.69 -4.36
C LEU A 364 25.15 5.16 -5.74
N ALA A 365 24.07 4.58 -6.29
CA ALA A 365 23.47 4.99 -7.56
C ALA A 365 22.38 6.06 -7.39
N TYR A 366 21.87 6.27 -6.17
CA TYR A 366 20.74 7.17 -5.92
C TYR A 366 20.99 8.60 -6.41
N ASN A 367 20.19 9.04 -7.39
CA ASN A 367 20.12 10.42 -7.85
C ASN A 367 18.69 10.78 -8.31
N PRO A 368 17.81 11.21 -7.38
CA PRO A 368 16.40 11.46 -7.68
C PRO A 368 16.18 12.73 -8.52
N THR A 369 17.19 13.60 -8.62
CA THR A 369 17.09 14.89 -9.32
C THR A 369 17.67 14.86 -10.73
N ASP A 370 18.37 13.76 -11.09
CA ASP A 370 19.19 13.66 -12.31
C ASP A 370 20.17 14.85 -12.46
N SER A 371 20.62 15.41 -11.33
CA SER A 371 21.55 16.52 -11.28
C SER A 371 22.87 16.09 -10.67
N GLY A 372 23.98 16.50 -11.27
CA GLY A 372 25.32 16.13 -10.80
C GLY A 372 25.62 14.62 -10.89
N TYR A 373 26.30 14.10 -9.86
CA TYR A 373 26.68 12.70 -9.73
C TYR A 373 25.97 12.05 -8.53
N PRO A 374 25.69 10.74 -8.56
CA PRO A 374 25.98 9.80 -9.65
C PRO A 374 25.10 10.05 -10.88
N ARG A 375 25.65 9.85 -12.09
CA ARG A 375 24.93 9.99 -13.36
C ARG A 375 24.65 8.61 -13.95
N VAL A 376 23.40 8.36 -14.32
CA VAL A 376 23.02 7.14 -15.03
C VAL A 376 22.91 7.37 -16.53
N THR A 377 23.35 6.38 -17.31
CA THR A 377 23.28 6.37 -18.78
C THR A 377 22.98 4.95 -19.28
N ALA A 378 22.46 4.81 -20.49
CA ALA A 378 22.22 3.53 -21.13
C ALA A 378 22.70 3.53 -22.59
N SER A 379 22.97 2.36 -23.17
CA SER A 379 23.21 2.22 -24.62
C SER A 379 21.97 2.50 -25.44
N PHE A 380 20.81 2.12 -24.92
CA PHE A 380 19.51 2.32 -25.52
C PHE A 380 18.49 2.57 -24.41
N THR A 381 17.54 3.46 -24.68
CA THR A 381 16.38 3.68 -23.81
C THR A 381 15.15 3.69 -24.68
N GLY A 382 14.13 2.92 -24.30
CA GLY A 382 12.84 2.92 -24.97
C GLY A 382 12.29 4.34 -25.08
N ARG A 383 11.59 4.63 -26.18
CA ARG A 383 11.08 5.98 -26.54
C ARG A 383 10.37 6.72 -25.39
N ASP A 384 9.80 5.94 -24.51
CA ASP A 384 8.79 6.29 -23.53
C ASP A 384 9.31 6.22 -22.08
N ASP A 385 10.55 5.77 -21.89
CA ASP A 385 11.16 5.49 -20.59
C ASP A 385 12.38 6.39 -20.36
N SER A 386 12.94 6.39 -19.16
CA SER A 386 14.17 7.14 -18.84
C SER A 386 15.14 6.33 -17.99
N ALA A 387 16.44 6.44 -18.29
CA ALA A 387 17.48 5.77 -17.50
C ALA A 387 17.51 6.26 -16.04
N ARG A 388 17.11 7.51 -15.78
CA ARG A 388 17.08 8.11 -14.42
C ARG A 388 16.11 7.40 -13.46
N GLU A 389 15.05 6.83 -14.01
CA GLU A 389 14.00 6.15 -13.23
C GLU A 389 14.48 4.80 -12.70
N ALA A 390 15.66 4.34 -13.10
CA ALA A 390 16.30 3.17 -12.52
C ALA A 390 17.24 3.51 -11.35
N THR A 391 17.30 4.76 -10.90
CA THR A 391 18.23 5.21 -9.83
C THR A 391 17.59 6.23 -8.88
N ASP A 392 16.27 6.24 -8.76
CA ASP A 392 15.52 7.21 -7.94
C ASP A 392 14.88 6.57 -6.69
N MET A 393 15.17 5.29 -6.42
CA MET A 393 14.64 4.50 -5.32
C MET A 393 13.10 4.39 -5.31
N ARG A 394 12.48 4.44 -6.49
CA ARG A 394 11.04 4.22 -6.70
C ARG A 394 10.79 2.91 -7.41
N ILE A 395 10.89 1.84 -6.63
CA ILE A 395 10.68 0.47 -7.12
C ILE A 395 9.19 0.22 -7.36
N ALA A 396 8.83 -0.16 -8.59
CA ALA A 396 7.47 -0.56 -8.93
C ALA A 396 7.44 -1.65 -10.01
N PHE A 397 7.01 -2.86 -9.64
CA PHE A 397 6.87 -3.98 -10.59
C PHE A 397 5.56 -3.97 -11.41
N SER A 398 4.67 -3.02 -11.15
CA SER A 398 3.41 -2.92 -11.86
C SER A 398 3.60 -2.41 -13.29
N ARG A 399 2.87 -2.97 -14.25
CA ARG A 399 2.87 -2.46 -15.63
C ARG A 399 2.31 -1.05 -15.76
N TYR A 400 1.51 -0.63 -14.78
CA TYR A 400 0.90 0.69 -14.69
C TYR A 400 1.86 1.77 -14.20
N SER A 401 2.95 1.39 -13.51
CA SER A 401 4.00 2.34 -13.16
C SER A 401 4.88 2.62 -14.35
N ARG A 402 5.08 3.90 -14.67
CA ARG A 402 6.05 4.34 -15.67
C ARG A 402 7.44 4.56 -15.09
N ASN A 403 7.65 4.38 -13.77
CA ASN A 403 8.96 4.58 -13.14
C ASN A 403 9.89 3.38 -13.40
N ARG A 404 10.50 3.36 -14.59
CA ARG A 404 11.37 2.27 -15.04
C ARG A 404 12.20 2.69 -16.24
N TRP A 405 13.36 2.06 -16.37
CA TRP A 405 14.08 2.02 -17.64
C TRP A 405 13.76 0.71 -18.38
N THR A 406 13.55 0.77 -19.70
CA THR A 406 13.54 -0.43 -20.55
C THR A 406 14.36 -0.23 -21.81
N ALA A 407 14.89 -1.34 -22.35
CA ALA A 407 15.47 -1.39 -23.69
C ALA A 407 14.42 -1.70 -24.78
N TYR A 408 13.12 -1.45 -24.52
CA TYR A 408 12.06 -1.84 -25.44
C TYR A 408 12.19 -1.14 -26.81
N GLY A 409 12.18 -1.94 -27.88
CA GLY A 409 12.40 -1.46 -29.25
C GLY A 409 13.88 -1.43 -29.69
N THR A 410 14.80 -1.89 -28.84
CA THR A 410 16.22 -2.03 -29.22
C THR A 410 16.41 -2.97 -30.41
N PRO A 411 17.25 -2.60 -31.41
CA PRO A 411 17.67 -3.50 -32.48
C PRO A 411 18.81 -4.43 -32.03
N ASP A 412 19.38 -4.25 -30.83
CA ASP A 412 20.59 -4.91 -30.37
C ASP A 412 20.29 -6.14 -29.50
N ALA A 413 21.18 -7.13 -29.54
CA ALA A 413 21.01 -8.35 -28.75
C ALA A 413 21.32 -8.14 -27.27
N SER A 414 21.97 -7.03 -26.95
CA SER A 414 22.35 -6.67 -25.59
C SER A 414 22.44 -5.16 -25.45
N ASP A 415 22.04 -4.68 -24.28
CA ASP A 415 22.11 -3.28 -23.89
C ASP A 415 22.68 -3.15 -22.48
N TRP A 416 23.25 -2.00 -22.15
CA TRP A 416 23.80 -1.73 -20.82
C TRP A 416 23.15 -0.53 -20.16
N LEU A 417 23.11 -0.57 -18.83
CA LEU A 417 22.80 0.55 -17.94
C LEU A 417 24.02 0.82 -17.06
N ALA A 418 24.53 2.06 -17.04
CA ALA A 418 25.77 2.44 -16.37
C ALA A 418 25.55 3.59 -15.39
N VAL A 419 26.21 3.50 -14.24
CA VAL A 419 26.28 4.54 -13.21
C VAL A 419 27.72 5.07 -13.17
N ASP A 420 27.86 6.37 -13.37
CA ASP A 420 29.10 7.13 -13.18
C ASP A 420 29.01 7.86 -11.84
N PHE A 421 29.87 7.52 -10.89
CA PHE A 421 29.87 8.11 -9.56
C PHE A 421 30.55 9.48 -9.51
N GLY A 422 31.25 9.89 -10.57
CA GLY A 422 32.09 11.11 -10.62
C GLY A 422 33.38 11.03 -9.79
N VAL A 423 33.36 10.24 -8.71
CA VAL A 423 34.51 9.95 -7.84
C VAL A 423 34.62 8.45 -7.59
N ALA A 424 35.82 7.96 -7.32
CA ALA A 424 36.04 6.54 -7.10
C ALA A 424 35.33 6.06 -5.82
N ARG A 425 34.36 5.15 -5.97
CA ARG A 425 33.64 4.49 -4.89
C ARG A 425 34.05 3.01 -4.80
N MET A 426 33.95 2.45 -3.61
CA MET A 426 34.07 1.00 -3.44
C MET A 426 32.72 0.37 -3.79
N VAL A 427 32.72 -0.67 -4.62
CA VAL A 427 31.52 -1.42 -5.02
C VAL A 427 31.71 -2.89 -4.66
N ARG A 428 30.72 -3.46 -3.96
CA ARG A 428 30.74 -4.85 -3.49
C ARG A 428 29.52 -5.67 -3.92
N SER A 429 28.38 -5.01 -4.13
CA SER A 429 27.18 -5.69 -4.62
C SER A 429 26.26 -4.74 -5.38
N LEU A 430 25.43 -5.33 -6.22
CA LEU A 430 24.36 -4.63 -6.93
C LEU A 430 23.03 -5.37 -6.71
N GLU A 431 21.94 -4.63 -6.74
CA GLU A 431 20.59 -5.17 -6.80
C GLU A 431 19.87 -4.64 -8.02
N LEU A 432 19.32 -5.56 -8.82
CA LEU A 432 18.60 -5.26 -10.05
C LEU A 432 17.14 -5.63 -9.83
N TYR A 433 16.28 -4.63 -9.68
CA TYR A 433 14.85 -4.82 -9.62
C TYR A 433 14.34 -4.92 -11.06
N LEU A 434 14.33 -6.14 -11.59
CA LEU A 434 14.01 -6.37 -12.99
C LEU A 434 12.49 -6.29 -13.21
N TRP A 435 12.10 -5.43 -14.14
CA TRP A 435 10.71 -5.22 -14.52
C TRP A 435 10.39 -6.03 -15.78
N GLY A 436 9.17 -6.55 -15.85
CA GLY A 436 8.69 -7.31 -17.01
C GLY A 436 7.19 -7.21 -17.17
N ASP A 437 6.74 -7.54 -18.37
CA ASP A 437 5.33 -7.55 -18.75
C ASP A 437 5.01 -8.71 -19.72
N ASP A 438 3.76 -8.76 -20.16
CA ASP A 438 3.26 -9.67 -21.17
C ASP A 438 3.36 -9.10 -22.60
N ARG A 439 4.06 -7.97 -22.80
CA ARG A 439 4.05 -7.16 -24.04
C ARG A 439 5.42 -6.90 -24.67
N GLY A 440 6.46 -7.58 -24.18
CA GLY A 440 7.76 -7.61 -24.84
C GLY A 440 8.92 -7.14 -23.97
N VAL A 441 8.73 -7.04 -22.65
CA VAL A 441 9.84 -6.86 -21.71
C VAL A 441 9.89 -8.02 -20.72
N LYS A 442 11.06 -8.64 -20.59
CA LYS A 442 11.28 -9.84 -19.75
C LYS A 442 12.63 -9.76 -19.05
N ALA A 443 12.87 -10.74 -18.17
CA ALA A 443 14.18 -10.95 -17.59
C ALA A 443 15.20 -11.19 -18.72
N PRO A 444 16.44 -10.69 -18.59
CA PRO A 444 17.50 -11.02 -19.53
C PRO A 444 17.84 -12.51 -19.41
N LYS A 445 18.39 -13.12 -20.48
CA LYS A 445 18.97 -14.46 -20.41
C LYS A 445 20.09 -14.53 -19.38
N ARG A 446 20.91 -13.48 -19.35
CA ARG A 446 22.00 -13.28 -18.39
C ARG A 446 22.36 -11.80 -18.30
N TYR A 447 23.04 -11.42 -17.23
CA TYR A 447 23.62 -10.09 -17.07
C TYR A 447 25.05 -10.16 -16.54
N THR A 448 25.89 -9.24 -16.99
CA THR A 448 27.30 -9.12 -16.57
C THR A 448 27.52 -7.78 -15.91
N VAL A 449 28.07 -7.80 -14.69
CA VAL A 449 28.51 -6.58 -14.00
C VAL A 449 29.91 -6.23 -14.49
N GLN A 450 30.12 -4.99 -14.90
CA GLN A 450 31.41 -4.48 -15.34
C GLN A 450 31.77 -3.20 -14.59
N TYR A 451 33.06 -3.00 -14.35
CA TYR A 451 33.60 -1.77 -13.75
C TYR A 451 34.59 -1.11 -14.70
N TRP A 452 34.79 0.20 -14.56
CA TRP A 452 35.78 0.96 -15.31
C TRP A 452 37.14 0.91 -14.61
N ASP A 453 38.18 0.40 -15.28
CA ASP A 453 39.54 0.31 -14.73
C ASP A 453 40.38 1.60 -14.89
N GLY A 454 39.78 2.64 -15.48
CA GLY A 454 40.46 3.87 -15.89
C GLY A 454 40.62 3.99 -17.41
N THR A 455 40.65 2.86 -18.13
CA THR A 455 40.90 2.78 -19.57
C THR A 455 39.87 1.96 -20.34
N ALA A 456 39.30 0.94 -19.72
CA ALA A 456 38.35 0.02 -20.33
C ALA A 456 37.35 -0.53 -19.31
N TRP A 457 36.24 -1.05 -19.83
CA TRP A 457 35.31 -1.84 -19.05
C TRP A 457 35.87 -3.25 -18.82
N ARG A 458 35.83 -3.71 -17.57
CA ARG A 458 36.28 -5.05 -17.14
C ARG A 458 35.16 -5.78 -16.44
N ASP A 459 35.05 -7.08 -16.67
CA ASP A 459 34.09 -7.93 -15.96
C ASP A 459 34.45 -8.00 -14.48
N ALA A 460 33.46 -7.77 -13.62
CA ALA A 460 33.61 -7.96 -12.20
C ALA A 460 33.63 -9.47 -11.86
N ARG A 461 34.50 -9.87 -10.94
CA ARG A 461 34.52 -11.24 -10.43
C ARG A 461 33.32 -11.47 -9.52
N VAL A 462 32.31 -12.20 -10.01
CA VAL A 462 31.10 -12.55 -9.27
C VAL A 462 31.40 -13.58 -8.18
N LEU A 463 30.93 -13.30 -6.96
CA LEU A 463 31.00 -14.19 -5.80
C LEU A 463 29.70 -14.99 -5.63
N SER A 464 28.55 -14.35 -5.83
CA SER A 464 27.24 -15.01 -5.77
C SER A 464 26.17 -14.23 -6.54
N ARG A 465 25.09 -14.93 -6.91
CA ARG A 465 23.88 -14.39 -7.54
C ARG A 465 22.64 -15.00 -6.90
N LEU A 466 21.62 -14.18 -6.70
CA LEU A 466 20.30 -14.61 -6.24
C LEU A 466 19.24 -13.76 -6.93
N PRO A 467 18.29 -14.35 -7.69
CA PRO A 467 18.22 -15.75 -8.09
C PRO A 467 19.38 -16.17 -9.00
N ALA A 468 19.58 -17.48 -9.16
CA ALA A 468 20.61 -18.02 -10.06
C ALA A 468 20.30 -17.70 -11.54
N THR A 469 19.02 -17.83 -11.92
CA THR A 469 18.50 -17.40 -13.22
C THR A 469 17.78 -16.06 -13.04
N PRO A 470 18.06 -15.04 -13.87
CA PRO A 470 17.39 -13.74 -13.73
C PRO A 470 15.87 -13.86 -13.80
N ALA A 471 15.18 -13.11 -12.95
CA ALA A 471 13.71 -13.11 -12.88
C ALA A 471 13.16 -11.68 -12.83
N THR A 472 12.01 -11.45 -13.46
CA THR A 472 11.26 -10.19 -13.35
C THR A 472 10.30 -10.22 -12.16
N SER A 473 9.79 -9.05 -11.79
CA SER A 473 8.98 -8.88 -10.57
C SER A 473 9.72 -9.39 -9.32
N ALA A 474 11.05 -9.24 -9.36
CA ALA A 474 11.97 -9.78 -8.38
C ALA A 474 13.24 -8.91 -8.30
N VAL A 475 13.84 -8.88 -7.11
CA VAL A 475 15.19 -8.36 -6.93
C VAL A 475 16.21 -9.42 -7.34
N ASN A 476 17.19 -9.00 -8.13
CA ASN A 476 18.32 -9.83 -8.56
C ASN A 476 19.59 -9.27 -7.94
N THR A 477 20.04 -9.89 -6.87
CA THR A 477 21.22 -9.49 -6.11
C THR A 477 22.46 -10.19 -6.68
N VAL A 478 23.52 -9.42 -6.92
CA VAL A 478 24.83 -9.93 -7.32
C VAL A 478 25.90 -9.39 -6.36
N ARG A 479 26.66 -10.30 -5.75
CA ARG A 479 27.85 -9.94 -4.97
C ARG A 479 29.09 -10.13 -5.83
N ILE A 480 30.01 -9.17 -5.79
CA ILE A 480 31.26 -9.19 -6.53
C ILE A 480 32.45 -9.07 -5.58
N SER A 481 33.63 -9.46 -6.06
CA SER A 481 34.87 -9.09 -5.37
C SER A 481 34.96 -7.56 -5.30
N PRO A 482 35.31 -6.96 -4.14
CA PRO A 482 35.33 -5.51 -3.99
C PRO A 482 36.18 -4.83 -5.06
N VAL A 483 35.63 -3.82 -5.73
CA VAL A 483 36.34 -3.01 -6.72
C VAL A 483 36.20 -1.53 -6.39
N ARG A 484 37.30 -0.79 -6.44
CA ARG A 484 37.29 0.67 -6.35
C ARG A 484 37.25 1.26 -7.76
N THR A 485 36.17 1.91 -8.13
CA THR A 485 35.92 2.36 -9.51
C THR A 485 35.15 3.69 -9.53
N THR A 486 35.30 4.47 -10.59
CA THR A 486 34.46 5.66 -10.85
C THR A 486 33.17 5.31 -11.56
N LYS A 487 33.10 4.15 -12.26
CA LYS A 487 31.89 3.73 -12.98
C LYS A 487 31.63 2.24 -12.84
N VAL A 488 30.35 1.89 -12.81
CA VAL A 488 29.88 0.51 -12.92
C VAL A 488 28.79 0.45 -13.99
N ARG A 489 28.68 -0.68 -14.70
CA ARG A 489 27.56 -0.93 -15.60
C ARG A 489 27.10 -2.37 -15.51
N VAL A 490 25.85 -2.60 -15.88
CA VAL A 490 25.27 -3.92 -16.06
C VAL A 490 24.95 -4.09 -17.53
N LEU A 491 25.57 -5.08 -18.17
CA LEU A 491 25.28 -5.49 -19.53
C LEU A 491 24.24 -6.61 -19.52
N PHE A 492 23.10 -6.38 -20.16
CA PHE A 492 21.98 -7.30 -20.23
C PHE A 492 21.95 -8.00 -21.58
N GLU A 493 21.99 -9.33 -21.60
CA GLU A 493 21.68 -10.10 -22.81
C GLU A 493 20.18 -10.39 -22.85
N HIS A 494 19.49 -9.86 -23.85
CA HIS A 494 18.04 -9.91 -23.93
C HIS A 494 17.50 -11.32 -24.24
N ASP A 495 16.35 -11.66 -23.67
CA ASP A 495 15.60 -12.87 -24.04
C ASP A 495 14.72 -12.61 -25.27
N ARG A 496 15.39 -12.44 -26.41
CA ARG A 496 14.73 -12.05 -27.66
C ARG A 496 13.53 -12.95 -28.02
N PRO A 497 12.43 -12.37 -28.54
CA PRO A 497 12.31 -10.98 -28.99
C PRO A 497 12.03 -9.96 -27.89
N ALA A 498 11.92 -10.37 -26.63
CA ALA A 498 11.70 -9.44 -25.53
C ALA A 498 12.97 -8.66 -25.19
N ALA A 499 12.81 -7.40 -24.82
CA ALA A 499 13.87 -6.55 -24.26
C ALA A 499 13.94 -6.72 -22.73
N THR A 500 14.91 -6.06 -22.09
CA THR A 500 15.06 -6.04 -20.63
C THR A 500 14.56 -4.73 -20.05
N GLY A 501 13.96 -4.80 -18.87
CA GLY A 501 13.54 -3.63 -18.08
C GLY A 501 14.04 -3.70 -16.65
N VAL A 502 14.30 -2.53 -16.08
CA VAL A 502 14.76 -2.34 -14.71
C VAL A 502 13.95 -1.20 -14.10
N THR A 503 13.25 -1.47 -12.99
CA THR A 503 12.61 -0.39 -12.21
C THR A 503 13.60 0.24 -11.24
N GLU A 504 14.66 -0.47 -10.85
CA GLU A 504 15.71 0.08 -9.99
C GLU A 504 17.03 -0.70 -10.12
N LEU A 505 18.14 0.03 -10.19
CA LEU A 505 19.53 -0.45 -10.14
C LEU A 505 20.20 0.19 -8.93
N MET A 506 20.37 -0.58 -7.87
CA MET A 506 21.08 -0.14 -6.67
C MET A 506 22.50 -0.68 -6.63
N VAL A 507 23.43 0.13 -6.12
CA VAL A 507 24.85 -0.21 -6.00
C VAL A 507 25.33 0.04 -4.58
N PHE A 508 25.94 -0.98 -3.96
CA PHE A 508 26.33 -0.92 -2.55
C PHE A 508 27.84 -1.00 -2.37
N GLY A 509 28.33 -0.14 -1.47
CA GLY A 509 29.71 -0.13 -1.01
C GLY A 509 29.92 -1.15 0.09
N ASP A 510 29.18 -1.06 1.19
CA ASP A 510 29.27 -2.00 2.32
C ASP A 510 27.88 -2.59 2.58
N ARG A 511 27.83 -3.90 2.86
CA ARG A 511 26.67 -4.60 3.41
C ARG A 511 27.12 -5.49 4.54
#